data_AF-A0A516GD50-F1
#
_entry.id   AF-A0A516GD50-F1
#
_cell.length_a   1.000
_cell.length_b   1.000
_cell.length_c   1.000
_cell.angle_alpha   90.00
_cell.angle_beta   90.00
_cell.angle_gamma   90.00
#
_symmetry.space_group_name_H-M   'P 1'
#
loop_
_entity.id
_entity.type
_entity.pdbx_description
1 polymer ?
#
loop_
_entity_poly.entity_id
_entity_poly.type
_entity_poly.pdbx_seq_one_letter_code
_entity_poly.pdbx_strand_id
1 'polypeptide(L)'
;MDRVPQRLVGILLITVTPSGSYADSGSCALRDWTPIQPSRLFTLNHDALNVWVFFALGLATTALPGRSFFIGVGLACLTPPVIELVQYLLPALGRSCQSGDLVSNWTGAVVALLIAAGVRTLRRRL
;
A
#
# COMPACT_ATOMS: atom_id res chain seq x y z
N MET A 1 8.30 -4.05 -25.01
CA MET A 1 7.89 -2.99 -24.04
C MET A 1 6.36 -3.08 -23.92
N ASP A 2 5.65 -2.41 -23.00
CA ASP A 2 4.17 -2.37 -22.94
C ASP A 2 3.39 -3.40 -22.07
N ARG A 3 3.87 -3.76 -20.87
CA ARG A 3 3.00 -4.46 -19.87
C ARG A 3 3.04 -3.91 -18.44
N VAL A 4 3.65 -2.75 -18.22
CA VAL A 4 3.68 -2.09 -16.90
C VAL A 4 2.37 -1.34 -16.54
N PRO A 5 1.60 -0.72 -17.46
CA PRO A 5 0.50 0.14 -17.03
C PRO A 5 -0.69 -0.63 -16.43
N GLN A 6 -0.92 -1.88 -16.81
CA GLN A 6 -2.10 -2.64 -16.40
C GLN A 6 -2.14 -2.98 -14.89
N ARG A 7 -0.98 -3.12 -14.23
CA ARG A 7 -0.93 -3.50 -12.81
C ARG A 7 -1.22 -2.34 -11.86
N LEU A 8 -0.85 -1.11 -12.27
CA LEU A 8 -1.16 0.11 -11.51
C LEU A 8 -2.63 0.51 -11.66
N VAL A 9 -3.22 0.26 -12.84
CA VAL A 9 -4.64 0.54 -13.12
C VAL A 9 -5.56 -0.24 -12.17
N GLY A 10 -5.26 -1.49 -11.84
CA GLY A 10 -6.07 -2.27 -10.90
C GLY A 10 -6.10 -1.68 -9.48
N ILE A 11 -4.97 -1.19 -9.00
CA ILE A 11 -4.87 -0.50 -7.69
C ILE A 11 -5.67 0.80 -7.74
N LEU A 12 -5.51 1.58 -8.82
CA LEU A 12 -6.23 2.83 -9.03
C LEU A 12 -7.75 2.63 -9.07
N LEU A 13 -8.20 1.58 -9.76
CA LEU A 13 -9.62 1.25 -9.88
C LEU A 13 -10.23 0.85 -8.55
N ILE A 14 -9.53 0.06 -7.73
CA ILE A 14 -10.00 -0.30 -6.38
C ILE A 14 -10.09 0.94 -5.49
N THR A 15 -9.13 1.88 -5.58
CA THR A 15 -9.17 3.14 -4.83
C THR A 15 -10.26 4.11 -5.28
N VAL A 16 -10.73 4.01 -6.52
CA VAL A 16 -11.76 4.90 -7.07
C VAL A 16 -13.18 4.36 -6.89
N THR A 17 -13.33 3.11 -6.42
CA THR A 17 -14.65 2.52 -6.15
C THR A 17 -15.32 3.22 -4.95
N PRO A 18 -16.45 3.93 -5.13
CA PRO A 18 -17.09 4.66 -4.04
C PRO A 18 -17.68 3.68 -3.02
N SER A 19 -17.42 3.87 -1.73
CA SER A 19 -18.00 3.03 -0.65
C SER A 19 -19.40 3.45 -0.21
N GLY A 20 -19.97 4.52 -0.78
CA GLY A 20 -21.36 4.95 -0.55
C GLY A 20 -21.65 5.59 0.81
N SER A 21 -20.69 5.64 1.73
CA SER A 21 -20.85 6.25 3.05
C SER A 21 -20.24 7.66 3.07
N TYR A 22 -21.09 8.68 2.98
CA TYR A 22 -20.69 10.08 3.16
C TYR A 22 -20.58 10.39 4.66
N ALA A 23 -19.38 10.22 5.22
CA ALA A 23 -19.01 10.89 6.47
C ALA A 23 -18.37 12.23 6.10
N ASP A 24 -19.17 13.29 6.17
CA ASP A 24 -18.75 14.67 5.97
C ASP A 24 -17.76 15.09 7.05
N SER A 25 -16.48 15.01 6.73
CA SER A 25 -15.49 15.88 7.34
C SER A 25 -14.36 16.03 6.34
N GLY A 26 -14.21 17.21 5.74
CA GLY A 26 -13.03 17.58 4.93
C GLY A 26 -11.70 17.61 5.72
N SER A 27 -11.58 16.77 6.74
CA SER A 27 -10.45 16.63 7.66
C SER A 27 -10.00 15.18 7.72
N CYS A 28 -8.68 14.97 7.75
CA CYS A 28 -8.09 13.64 7.92
C CYS A 28 -8.06 13.23 9.39
N ALA A 29 -8.32 11.96 9.66
CA ALA A 29 -8.13 11.35 10.98
C ALA A 29 -6.64 11.04 11.21
N LEU A 30 -5.87 12.05 11.63
CA LEU A 30 -4.40 11.96 11.78
C LEU A 30 -3.92 11.56 13.18
N ARG A 31 -4.82 11.15 14.08
CA ARG A 31 -4.48 10.84 15.48
C ARG A 31 -4.05 9.39 15.69
N ASP A 32 -4.40 8.50 14.77
CA ASP A 32 -4.13 7.08 14.91
C ASP A 32 -2.92 6.67 14.08
N TRP A 33 -1.79 6.43 14.75
CA TRP A 33 -0.57 5.91 14.14
C TRP A 33 -0.22 4.52 14.67
N THR A 34 -1.21 3.83 15.24
CA THR A 34 -0.97 2.55 15.88
C THR A 34 -0.81 1.44 14.83
N PRO A 35 0.26 0.63 14.90
CA PRO A 35 0.38 -0.54 14.03
C PRO A 35 -0.75 -1.53 14.28
N ILE A 36 -1.16 -2.23 13.23
CA ILE A 36 -2.13 -3.31 13.34
C ILE A 36 -1.67 -4.38 14.35
N GLN A 37 -2.59 -4.84 15.17
CA GLN A 37 -2.32 -5.94 16.08
C GLN A 37 -2.10 -7.24 15.29
N PRO A 38 -1.08 -8.06 15.62
CA PRO A 38 -0.77 -9.27 14.85
C PRO A 38 -1.94 -10.26 14.72
N SER A 39 -2.78 -10.36 15.75
CA SER A 39 -3.98 -11.22 15.74
C SER A 39 -5.02 -10.79 14.68
N ARG A 40 -5.04 -9.52 14.30
CA ARG A 40 -6.00 -8.95 13.34
C ARG A 40 -5.57 -9.15 11.88
N LEU A 41 -4.30 -9.49 11.62
CA LEU A 41 -3.78 -9.73 10.27
C LEU A 41 -4.47 -10.90 9.55
N PHE A 42 -5.03 -11.85 10.30
CA PHE A 42 -5.73 -13.02 9.75
C PHE A 42 -7.25 -12.85 9.70
N THR A 43 -7.75 -11.64 9.94
CA THR A 43 -9.18 -11.34 9.83
C THR A 43 -9.45 -10.53 8.56
N LEU A 44 -10.64 -10.69 7.97
CA LEU A 44 -11.05 -9.96 6.78
C LEU A 44 -11.55 -8.56 7.15
N ASN A 45 -10.62 -7.70 7.59
CA ASN A 45 -10.89 -6.30 7.91
C ASN A 45 -10.08 -5.35 6.99
N HIS A 46 -10.40 -4.05 7.00
CA HIS A 46 -9.77 -3.08 6.12
C HIS A 46 -8.25 -2.95 6.36
N ASP A 47 -7.80 -2.95 7.62
CA ASP A 47 -6.38 -2.78 7.98
C ASP A 47 -5.55 -3.97 7.50
N ALA A 48 -6.07 -5.18 7.70
CA ALA A 48 -5.43 -6.40 7.26
C ALA A 48 -5.33 -6.44 5.73
N LEU A 49 -6.38 -6.04 5.01
CA LEU A 49 -6.35 -5.96 3.54
C LEU A 49 -5.32 -4.94 3.06
N ASN A 50 -5.25 -3.77 3.68
CA ASN A 50 -4.24 -2.74 3.41
C ASN A 50 -2.82 -3.30 3.56
N VAL A 51 -2.53 -3.99 4.68
CA VAL A 51 -1.24 -4.66 4.91
C VAL A 51 -0.95 -5.70 3.82
N TRP A 52 -1.89 -6.59 3.53
CA TRP A 52 -1.66 -7.70 2.59
C TRP A 52 -1.48 -7.24 1.14
N VAL A 53 -2.22 -6.21 0.71
CA VAL A 53 -2.05 -5.61 -0.63
C VAL A 53 -0.66 -5.02 -0.78
N PHE A 54 -0.21 -4.25 0.19
CA PHE A 54 1.12 -3.64 0.15
C PHE A 54 2.25 -4.64 0.38
N PHE A 55 2.00 -5.68 1.16
CA PHE A 55 2.90 -6.82 1.27
C PHE A 55 3.10 -7.51 -0.09
N ALA A 56 2.01 -7.82 -0.80
CA ALA A 56 2.09 -8.42 -2.12
C ALA A 56 2.80 -7.51 -3.13
N LEU A 57 2.52 -6.20 -3.10
CA LEU A 57 3.19 -5.21 -3.94
C LEU A 57 4.70 -5.12 -3.66
N GLY A 58 5.08 -5.05 -2.38
CA GLY A 58 6.49 -5.04 -1.97
C GLY A 58 7.20 -6.33 -2.36
N LEU A 59 6.55 -7.49 -2.21
CA LEU A 59 7.14 -8.78 -2.55
C LEU A 59 7.33 -8.93 -4.07
N ALA A 60 6.44 -8.38 -4.88
CA ALA A 60 6.57 -8.36 -6.34
C ALA A 60 7.85 -7.67 -6.83
N THR A 61 8.46 -6.78 -6.01
CA THR A 61 9.74 -6.14 -6.34
C THR A 61 10.91 -7.13 -6.45
N THR A 62 10.82 -8.31 -5.82
CA THR A 62 11.85 -9.36 -5.90
C THR A 62 12.18 -9.75 -7.35
N ALA A 63 11.17 -9.76 -8.21
CA ALA A 63 11.29 -10.14 -9.62
C ALA A 63 11.90 -9.04 -10.50
N LEU A 64 12.01 -7.79 -10.01
CA LEU A 64 12.46 -6.66 -10.81
C LEU A 64 14.00 -6.64 -10.88
N PRO A 65 14.62 -6.50 -12.06
CA PRO A 65 16.08 -6.44 -12.20
C PRO A 65 16.65 -5.03 -11.93
N GLY A 66 17.92 -4.95 -11.54
CA GLY A 66 18.72 -3.72 -11.51
C GLY A 66 18.00 -2.47 -10.97
N ARG A 67 17.93 -1.42 -11.79
CA ARG A 67 17.27 -0.14 -11.48
C ARG A 67 15.77 -0.28 -11.23
N SER A 68 15.09 -1.22 -11.89
CA SER A 68 13.66 -1.44 -11.72
C SER A 68 13.30 -1.89 -10.31
N PHE A 69 14.21 -2.56 -9.60
CA PHE A 69 14.03 -2.87 -8.17
C PHE A 69 13.85 -1.59 -7.35
N PHE A 70 14.75 -0.62 -7.50
CA PHE A 70 14.68 0.65 -6.75
C PHE A 70 13.46 1.48 -7.13
N ILE A 71 13.04 1.44 -8.40
CA ILE A 71 11.77 2.04 -8.84
C ILE A 71 10.59 1.36 -8.12
N GLY A 72 10.56 0.03 -8.07
CA GLY A 72 9.54 -0.73 -7.36
C GLY A 72 9.48 -0.43 -5.86
N VAL A 73 10.63 -0.30 -5.20
CA VAL A 73 10.76 0.16 -3.81
C VAL A 73 10.15 1.54 -3.65
N GLY A 74 10.52 2.48 -4.50
CA GLY A 74 9.99 3.85 -4.48
C GLY A 74 8.47 3.88 -4.64
N LEU A 75 7.92 3.11 -5.59
CA LEU A 75 6.47 2.97 -5.77
C LEU A 75 5.79 2.39 -4.54
N ALA A 76 6.33 1.33 -3.94
CA ALA A 76 5.76 0.73 -2.73
C ALA A 76 5.73 1.71 -1.54
N CYS A 77 6.74 2.58 -1.41
CA CYS A 77 6.82 3.58 -0.34
C CYS A 77 5.95 4.81 -0.59
N LEU A 78 5.83 5.27 -1.83
CA LEU A 78 5.12 6.51 -2.20
C LEU A 78 3.63 6.30 -2.45
N THR A 79 3.20 5.09 -2.80
CA THR A 79 1.78 4.83 -3.09
C THR A 79 0.88 5.11 -1.88
N PRO A 80 1.22 4.72 -0.62
CA PRO A 80 0.37 5.02 0.54
C PRO A 80 0.05 6.51 0.76
N PRO A 81 1.03 7.44 0.82
CA PRO A 81 0.71 8.87 0.95
C PRO A 81 -0.03 9.44 -0.27
N VAL A 82 0.18 8.89 -1.47
CA VAL A 82 -0.59 9.28 -2.65
C VAL A 82 -2.06 8.88 -2.52
N ILE A 83 -2.35 7.68 -1.99
CA ILE A 83 -3.74 7.24 -1.76
C ILE A 83 -4.45 8.17 -0.77
N GLU A 84 -3.83 8.49 0.36
CA GLU A 84 -4.41 9.41 1.35
C GLU A 84 -4.63 10.81 0.78
N LEU A 85 -3.67 11.33 0.01
CA LEU A 85 -3.79 12.62 -0.64
C LEU A 85 -4.98 12.63 -1.62
N VAL A 86 -5.15 11.55 -2.39
CA VAL A 86 -6.29 11.41 -3.30
C VAL A 86 -7.61 11.38 -2.52
N GLN A 87 -7.68 10.64 -1.40
CA GLN A 87 -8.88 10.60 -0.55
C GLN A 87 -9.19 11.95 0.10
N TYR A 88 -8.16 12.69 0.51
CA TYR A 88 -8.31 14.06 1.00
C TYR A 88 -8.87 15.01 -0.07
N LEU A 89 -8.35 14.93 -1.30
CA LEU A 89 -8.77 15.80 -2.41
C LEU A 89 -10.12 15.38 -3.01
N LEU A 90 -10.52 14.11 -2.87
CA LEU A 90 -11.73 13.55 -3.45
C LEU A 90 -12.62 12.90 -2.37
N PRO A 91 -13.23 13.70 -1.46
CA PRO A 91 -14.12 13.18 -0.42
C PRO A 91 -15.35 12.45 -0.98
N ALA A 92 -15.69 12.68 -2.25
CA ALA A 92 -16.74 11.96 -2.98
C ALA A 92 -16.51 10.43 -3.10
N LEU A 93 -15.30 9.94 -2.80
CA LEU A 93 -15.00 8.51 -2.75
C LEU A 93 -15.66 7.79 -1.55
N GLY A 94 -16.21 8.52 -0.58
CA GLY A 94 -16.86 7.93 0.60
C GLY A 94 -15.88 7.29 1.58
N ARG A 95 -14.61 7.71 1.52
CA ARG A 95 -13.50 7.31 2.40
C ARG A 95 -12.85 8.59 2.93
N SER A 96 -12.66 8.67 4.24
CA SER A 96 -11.85 9.73 4.86
C SER A 96 -10.39 9.27 4.93
N CYS A 97 -9.46 10.17 4.60
CA CYS A 97 -8.04 9.95 4.85
C CYS A 97 -7.78 9.69 6.34
N GLN A 98 -6.98 8.67 6.65
CA GLN A 98 -6.71 8.21 8.01
C GLN A 98 -5.23 7.79 8.15
N SER A 99 -4.54 8.30 9.16
CA SER A 99 -3.14 7.94 9.39
C SER A 99 -2.93 6.45 9.71
N GLY A 100 -3.97 5.76 10.23
CA GLY A 100 -3.95 4.32 10.44
C GLY A 100 -3.85 3.52 9.14
N ASP A 101 -4.45 4.01 8.04
CA ASP A 101 -4.34 3.39 6.72
C ASP A 101 -2.91 3.52 6.17
N LEU A 102 -2.23 4.66 6.39
CA LEU A 102 -0.80 4.82 6.08
C LEU A 102 0.06 3.80 6.81
N VAL A 103 -0.14 3.65 8.12
CA VAL A 103 0.66 2.74 8.95
C VAL A 103 0.45 1.29 8.50
N SER A 104 -0.79 0.89 8.23
CA SER A 104 -1.11 -0.46 7.75
C SER A 104 -0.46 -0.75 6.39
N ASN A 105 -0.59 0.17 5.44
CA ASN A 105 0.02 0.06 4.11
C ASN A 105 1.55 -0.01 4.19
N TRP A 106 2.18 0.88 4.96
CA TRP A 106 3.64 0.86 5.13
C TRP A 106 4.13 -0.38 5.87
N THR A 107 3.38 -0.89 6.84
CA THR A 107 3.74 -2.13 7.54
C THR A 107 3.87 -3.29 6.54
N GLY A 108 2.87 -3.47 5.67
CA GLY A 108 2.92 -4.48 4.61
C GLY A 108 4.11 -4.28 3.66
N ALA A 109 4.28 -3.05 3.18
CA ALA A 109 5.35 -2.71 2.24
C ALA A 109 6.74 -2.95 2.84
N VAL A 110 7.02 -2.44 4.03
CA VAL A 110 8.34 -2.55 4.68
C VAL A 110 8.70 -4.01 4.93
N VAL A 111 7.78 -4.81 5.50
CA VAL A 111 8.04 -6.23 5.76
C VAL A 111 8.36 -6.97 4.46
N ALA A 112 7.57 -6.75 3.40
CA ALA A 112 7.82 -7.40 2.12
C ALA A 112 9.11 -6.95 1.44
N LEU A 113 9.46 -5.66 1.53
CA LEU A 113 10.71 -5.12 0.97
C LEU A 113 11.94 -5.65 1.70
N LEU A 114 11.87 -5.85 3.02
CA LEU A 114 12.95 -6.49 3.79
C LEU A 114 13.16 -7.94 3.34
N ILE A 115 12.08 -8.70 3.17
CA ILE A 115 12.14 -10.06 2.62
C ILE A 115 12.73 -10.01 1.20
N ALA A 116 12.28 -9.07 0.37
CA ALA A 116 12.74 -8.95 -1.00
C ALA A 116 14.24 -8.66 -1.09
N ALA A 117 14.74 -7.73 -0.27
CA ALA A 117 16.16 -7.41 -0.17
C ALA A 117 16.98 -8.59 0.35
N GLY A 118 16.46 -9.33 1.35
CA GLY A 118 17.09 -10.54 1.87
C GLY A 118 17.25 -11.63 0.80
N VAL A 119 16.17 -11.97 0.09
CA VAL A 119 16.18 -12.93 -1.02
C VAL A 119 17.18 -12.51 -2.09
N ARG A 120 17.20 -11.23 -2.44
CA ARG A 120 18.09 -10.71 -3.48
C ARG A 120 19.56 -10.76 -3.06
N THR A 121 19.84 -10.51 -1.79
CA THR A 121 21.19 -10.60 -1.23
C THR A 121 21.66 -12.04 -1.21
N LEU A 122 20.79 -12.99 -0.81
CA LEU A 122 21.09 -14.41 -0.83
C LEU A 122 21.39 -14.91 -2.26
N ARG A 123 20.56 -14.52 -3.24
CA ARG A 123 20.77 -14.87 -4.67
C ARG A 123 22.05 -14.30 -5.27
N ARG A 124 22.62 -13.23 -4.72
CA ARG A 124 23.90 -12.68 -5.16
C ARG A 124 25.11 -13.42 -4.56
N ARG A 125 24.89 -14.19 -3.50
CA ARG A 125 25.93 -14.93 -2.78
C ARG A 125 26.02 -16.41 -3.19
N LEU A 126 24.98 -16.93 -3.84
CA LEU A 126 24.92 -18.26 -4.45
C LEU A 126 25.37 -18.16 -5.92
#